data_AF-A0A4D7K4X9-F1
#
_entry.id   AF-A0A4D7K4X9-F1
#
_cell.length_a   1.000
_cell.length_b   1.000
_cell.length_c   1.000
_cell.angle_alpha   90.00
_cell.angle_beta   90.00
_cell.angle_gamma   90.00
#
_symmetry.space_group_name_H-M   'P 1'
#
loop_
_entity.id
_entity.type
_entity.pdbx_description
1 polymer ?
#
loop_
_entity_poly.entity_id
_entity_poly.type
_entity_poly.pdbx_seq_one_letter_code
_entity_poly.pdbx_strand_id
1 'polypeptide(L)'
;MIYGLLIIAITWGISLSIINNYQSNNPKIDLNFLKNLIPYHLFLSFAYYLYAVFNPSDSQYYYKKILYNFRGPEWMDFYGTSTTFIEWIGYPFVKWFGFSYEAMMALFSFFGMLGFIYFYLFLKKE
;
A
#
# COMPACT_ATOMS: atom_id res chain seq x y z
N MET A 1 11.43 8.42 6.89
CA MET A 1 10.45 9.52 6.71
C MET A 1 10.36 10.10 5.28
N ILE A 2 11.45 10.63 4.66
CA ILE A 2 11.39 11.25 3.31
C ILE A 2 10.88 10.27 2.24
N TYR A 3 11.39 9.04 2.22
CA TYR A 3 10.91 8.01 1.29
C TYR A 3 9.41 7.75 1.42
N GLY A 4 8.87 7.67 2.64
CA GLY A 4 7.44 7.48 2.87
C GLY A 4 6.59 8.59 2.27
N LEU A 5 6.98 9.85 2.44
CA LEU A 5 6.29 11.00 1.84
C LEU A 5 6.32 10.96 0.31
N LEU A 6 7.47 10.59 -0.27
CA LEU A 6 7.61 10.42 -1.72
C LEU A 6 6.67 9.32 -2.24
N ILE A 7 6.62 8.17 -1.56
CA ILE A 7 5.71 7.08 -1.92
C ILE A 7 4.26 7.53 -1.81
N ILE A 8 3.87 8.26 -0.76
CA ILE A 8 2.51 8.82 -0.63
C ILE A 8 2.19 9.74 -1.81
N ALA A 9 3.10 10.64 -2.20
CA ALA A 9 2.87 11.56 -3.31
C ALA A 9 2.70 10.81 -4.66
N ILE A 10 3.57 9.83 -4.93
CA ILE A 10 3.50 9.00 -6.14
C ILE A 10 2.20 8.19 -6.16
N THR A 11 1.88 7.51 -5.07
CA THR A 11 0.69 6.64 -4.97
C THR A 11 -0.61 7.44 -4.99
N TRP A 12 -0.62 8.66 -4.45
CA TRP A 12 -1.71 9.62 -4.61
C TRP A 12 -1.95 9.96 -6.09
N GLY A 13 -0.89 10.32 -6.81
CA GLY A 13 -0.96 10.63 -8.24
C GLY A 13 -1.51 9.45 -9.05
N ILE A 14 -0.99 8.24 -8.82
CA ILE A 14 -1.46 7.01 -9.45
C ILE A 14 -2.95 6.77 -9.14
N SER A 15 -3.36 6.93 -7.88
CA SER A 15 -4.76 6.73 -7.46
C SER A 15 -5.70 7.69 -8.19
N LEU A 16 -5.33 8.96 -8.30
CA LEU A 16 -6.10 9.95 -9.07
C LEU A 16 -6.17 9.61 -10.56
N SER A 17 -5.06 9.19 -11.17
CA SER A 17 -5.03 8.76 -12.57
C SER A 17 -5.97 7.58 -12.81
N ILE A 18 -5.97 6.58 -11.93
CA ILE A 18 -6.88 5.43 -12.01
C ILE A 18 -8.33 5.90 -11.95
N ILE A 19 -8.69 6.70 -10.94
CA ILE A 19 -10.06 7.19 -10.75
C ILE A 19 -10.56 7.98 -11.97
N ASN A 20 -9.74 8.88 -12.50
CA ASN A 20 -10.10 9.70 -13.66
C ASN A 20 -10.27 8.85 -14.93
N ASN A 21 -9.44 7.82 -15.12
CA ASN A 21 -9.54 6.90 -16.26
C ASN A 21 -10.81 6.02 -16.21
N TYR A 22 -11.34 5.72 -15.02
CA TYR A 22 -12.57 4.92 -14.89
C TYR A 22 -13.85 5.72 -15.15
N GLN A 23 -13.87 7.02 -14.81
CA GLN A 23 -15.03 7.87 -15.02
C GLN A 23 -15.35 8.07 -16.50
N SER A 24 -14.35 8.24 -17.35
CA SER A 24 -14.55 8.42 -18.80
C SER A 24 -15.35 7.27 -19.42
N ASN A 25 -15.31 6.10 -18.79
CA ASN A 25 -15.99 4.89 -19.24
C ASN A 25 -17.34 4.63 -18.53
N ASN A 26 -17.65 5.31 -17.41
CA ASN A 26 -18.83 5.01 -16.58
C ASN A 26 -19.37 6.26 -15.84
N PRO A 27 -20.40 6.96 -16.37
CA PRO A 27 -20.91 8.20 -15.78
C PRO A 27 -21.65 8.02 -14.44
N LYS A 28 -21.99 6.78 -14.04
CA LYS A 28 -22.64 6.48 -12.75
C LYS A 28 -21.68 6.52 -11.55
N ILE A 29 -20.37 6.65 -11.78
CA ILE A 29 -19.35 6.70 -10.74
C ILE A 29 -19.34 8.09 -10.09
N ASP A 30 -19.61 8.15 -8.79
CA ASP A 30 -19.34 9.35 -7.99
C ASP A 30 -17.83 9.55 -7.82
N LEU A 31 -17.28 10.46 -8.62
CA LEU A 31 -15.88 10.87 -8.55
C LEU A 31 -15.50 11.55 -7.24
N ASN A 32 -16.39 12.37 -6.71
CA ASN A 32 -16.08 13.18 -5.54
C ASN A 32 -15.94 12.26 -4.33
N PHE A 33 -16.80 11.23 -4.25
CA PHE A 33 -16.63 10.15 -3.27
C PHE A 33 -15.25 9.50 -3.37
N LEU A 34 -14.84 9.02 -4.56
CA LEU A 34 -13.54 8.38 -4.74
C LEU A 34 -12.34 9.31 -4.44
N LYS A 35 -12.43 10.58 -4.83
CA LYS A 35 -11.39 11.59 -4.53
C LYS A 35 -11.29 11.87 -3.04
N ASN A 36 -12.43 11.92 -2.32
CA ASN A 36 -12.47 12.12 -0.86
C ASN A 36 -12.04 10.88 -0.09
N LEU A 37 -12.20 9.69 -0.68
CA LEU A 37 -11.75 8.43 -0.10
C LEU A 37 -10.23 8.37 0.04
N ILE A 38 -9.48 8.99 -0.90
CA ILE A 38 -8.00 9.04 -0.86
C ILE A 38 -7.46 9.67 0.44
N PRO A 39 -7.75 10.95 0.75
CA PRO A 39 -7.25 11.57 1.98
C PRO A 39 -7.81 10.90 3.23
N TYR A 40 -9.05 10.41 3.20
CA TYR A 40 -9.65 9.71 4.33
C TYR A 40 -8.87 8.43 4.69
N HIS A 41 -8.57 7.59 3.72
CA HIS A 41 -7.79 6.36 3.94
C HIS A 41 -6.34 6.67 4.33
N LEU A 42 -5.73 7.71 3.76
CA LEU A 42 -4.39 8.11 4.14
C LEU A 42 -4.34 8.60 5.59
N PHE A 43 -5.38 9.31 6.04
CA PHE A 43 -5.52 9.69 7.44
C PHE A 43 -5.59 8.45 8.34
N LEU A 44 -6.42 7.46 8.01
CA LEU A 44 -6.50 6.19 8.77
C LEU A 44 -5.17 5.43 8.75
N SER A 45 -4.50 5.39 7.61
CA SER A 45 -3.20 4.73 7.45
C SER A 45 -2.11 5.43 8.25
N PHE A 46 -2.15 6.76 8.33
CA PHE A 46 -1.25 7.55 9.18
C PHE A 46 -1.53 7.31 10.66
N ALA A 47 -2.80 7.29 11.08
CA ALA A 47 -3.17 6.96 12.45
C ALA A 47 -2.69 5.54 12.85
N TYR A 48 -2.89 4.56 11.96
CA TYR A 48 -2.39 3.20 12.16
C TYR A 48 -0.85 3.15 12.21
N TYR A 49 -0.16 3.89 11.33
CA TYR A 49 1.29 3.99 11.36
C TYR A 49 1.79 4.54 12.71
N LEU A 50 1.20 5.62 13.22
CA LEU A 50 1.56 6.17 14.53
C LEU A 50 1.36 5.13 15.63
N TYR A 51 0.23 4.43 15.65
CA TYR A 51 0.00 3.33 16.58
C TYR A 51 1.09 2.25 16.46
N ALA A 52 1.39 1.82 15.23
CA ALA A 52 2.35 0.78 14.93
C ALA A 52 3.81 1.17 15.20
N VAL A 53 4.13 2.46 15.39
CA VAL A 53 5.48 2.90 15.81
C VAL A 53 5.71 2.63 17.30
N PHE A 54 4.69 2.84 18.13
CA PHE A 54 4.80 2.70 19.59
C PHE A 54 4.38 1.32 20.11
N ASN A 55 3.78 0.49 19.27
CA ASN A 55 3.25 -0.81 19.66
C ASN A 55 3.80 -1.93 18.76
N PRO A 56 3.95 -3.16 19.28
CA PRO A 56 4.22 -4.33 18.45
C PRO A 56 3.16 -4.46 17.35
N SER A 57 3.63 -4.66 16.12
CA SER A 57 2.76 -4.86 14.96
C SER A 57 3.40 -5.83 13.97
N ASP A 58 2.56 -6.62 13.31
CA ASP A 58 3.03 -7.58 12.30
C ASP A 58 3.75 -6.90 11.15
N SER A 59 3.36 -5.67 10.80
CA SER A 59 4.03 -4.86 9.76
C SER A 59 5.51 -4.63 10.06
N GLN A 60 5.87 -4.35 11.32
CA GLN A 60 7.28 -4.26 11.70
C GLN A 60 8.00 -5.59 11.51
N TYR A 61 7.32 -6.70 11.84
CA TYR A 61 7.91 -8.03 11.73
C TYR A 61 8.12 -8.46 10.27
N TYR A 62 7.16 -8.20 9.39
CA TYR A 62 7.31 -8.42 7.94
C TYR A 62 8.49 -7.64 7.36
N TYR A 63 8.61 -6.35 7.71
CA TYR A 63 9.74 -5.54 7.27
C TYR A 63 11.10 -6.10 7.76
N LYS A 64 11.18 -6.44 9.05
CA LYS A 64 12.41 -7.00 9.66
C LYS A 64 12.79 -8.35 9.03
N LYS A 65 11.83 -9.24 8.76
CA LYS A 65 12.11 -10.53 8.11
C LYS A 65 12.79 -10.37 6.76
N ILE A 66 12.30 -9.43 5.94
CA ILE A 66 12.92 -9.10 4.67
C ILE A 66 14.32 -8.54 4.94
N LEU A 67 14.42 -7.51 5.79
CA LEU A 67 15.69 -6.82 6.08
C LEU A 67 16.79 -7.79 6.52
N TYR A 68 16.46 -8.78 7.34
CA TYR A 68 17.41 -9.76 7.89
C TYR A 68 17.50 -11.08 7.12
N ASN A 69 16.94 -11.18 5.92
CA ASN A 69 16.98 -12.41 5.10
C ASN A 69 16.44 -13.65 5.85
N PHE A 70 15.37 -13.48 6.62
CA PHE A 70 14.83 -14.54 7.50
C PHE A 70 14.49 -15.84 6.77
N ARG A 71 14.14 -15.76 5.48
CA ARG A 71 13.80 -16.93 4.65
C ARG A 71 14.92 -17.38 3.71
N GLY A 72 15.96 -16.58 3.55
CA GLY A 72 17.01 -16.78 2.56
C GLY A 72 17.47 -15.46 1.93
N PRO A 73 18.58 -15.48 1.18
CA PRO A 73 19.16 -14.29 0.57
C PRO A 73 18.51 -13.88 -0.75
N GLU A 74 17.67 -14.72 -1.37
CA GLU A 74 17.08 -14.46 -2.68
C GLU A 74 15.61 -14.08 -2.60
N TRP A 75 15.11 -13.36 -3.62
CA TRP A 75 13.71 -12.91 -3.67
C TRP A 75 12.72 -14.09 -3.64
N MET A 76 13.03 -15.15 -4.38
CA MET A 76 12.15 -16.32 -4.47
C MET A 76 12.10 -17.15 -3.19
N ASP A 77 13.05 -16.98 -2.26
CA ASP A 77 13.01 -17.63 -0.95
C ASP A 77 11.83 -17.11 -0.09
N PHE A 78 11.33 -15.92 -0.41
CA PHE A 78 10.18 -15.32 0.27
C PHE A 78 8.83 -15.73 -0.35
N TYR A 79 8.83 -16.45 -1.46
CA TYR A 79 7.60 -16.94 -2.08
C TYR A 79 6.97 -18.05 -1.24
N GLY A 80 5.65 -18.03 -1.08
CA GLY A 80 4.93 -19.02 -0.28
C GLY A 80 3.45 -18.72 -0.13
N THR A 81 2.81 -19.41 0.82
CA THR A 81 1.38 -19.29 1.13
C THR A 81 1.11 -18.43 2.36
N SER A 82 -0.15 -18.02 2.56
CA SER A 82 -0.57 -17.16 3.67
C SER A 82 0.10 -15.78 3.57
N THR A 83 0.55 -15.17 4.67
CA THR A 83 1.05 -13.79 4.70
C THR A 83 2.45 -13.59 4.10
N THR A 84 3.09 -14.65 3.60
CA THR A 84 4.41 -14.55 2.93
C THR A 84 4.37 -13.67 1.69
N PHE A 85 3.20 -13.51 1.04
CA PHE A 85 3.08 -12.59 -0.09
C PHE A 85 3.46 -11.15 0.29
N ILE A 86 3.24 -10.72 1.54
CA ILE A 86 3.63 -9.39 2.03
C ILE A 86 5.14 -9.26 1.98
N GLU A 87 5.85 -10.30 2.43
CA GLU A 87 7.30 -10.36 2.44
C GLU A 87 7.87 -10.44 1.01
N TRP A 88 7.26 -11.28 0.16
CA TRP A 88 7.63 -11.45 -1.24
C TRP A 88 7.42 -10.18 -2.06
N ILE A 89 6.26 -9.53 -1.96
CA ILE A 89 5.99 -8.25 -2.65
C ILE A 89 6.92 -7.16 -2.10
N GLY A 90 7.19 -7.16 -0.80
CA GLY A 90 8.04 -6.14 -0.17
C GLY A 90 9.53 -6.29 -0.47
N TYR A 91 10.01 -7.50 -0.80
CA TYR A 91 11.43 -7.80 -0.95
C TYR A 91 12.15 -6.87 -1.95
N PRO A 92 11.68 -6.67 -3.20
CA PRO A 92 12.30 -5.75 -4.14
C PRO A 92 12.46 -4.34 -3.57
N PHE A 93 11.43 -3.84 -2.90
CA PHE A 93 11.40 -2.49 -2.35
C PHE A 93 12.40 -2.31 -1.22
N VAL A 94 12.46 -3.27 -0.29
CA VAL A 94 13.40 -3.20 0.84
C VAL A 94 14.84 -3.47 0.39
N LYS A 95 15.07 -4.50 -0.45
CA LYS A 95 16.43 -4.98 -0.77
C LYS A 95 17.07 -4.28 -1.96
N TRP A 96 16.31 -3.99 -3.01
CA TRP A 96 16.86 -3.38 -4.22
C TRP A 96 16.72 -1.86 -4.18
N PHE A 97 15.58 -1.36 -3.68
CA PHE A 97 15.31 0.09 -3.61
C PHE A 97 15.60 0.71 -2.24
N GLY A 98 15.97 -0.08 -1.23
CA GLY A 98 16.36 0.43 0.09
C GLY A 98 15.22 1.10 0.87
N PHE A 99 13.96 0.68 0.64
CA PHE A 99 12.81 1.25 1.33
C PHE A 99 12.92 1.07 2.84
N SER A 100 12.68 2.15 3.58
CA SER A 100 12.54 2.10 5.03
C SER A 100 11.19 1.53 5.45
N TYR A 101 11.03 1.25 6.75
CA TYR A 101 9.76 0.77 7.30
C TYR A 101 8.58 1.70 6.94
N GLU A 102 8.78 3.02 7.04
CA GLU A 102 7.74 4.00 6.71
C GLU A 102 7.38 4.00 5.22
N ALA A 103 8.36 3.79 4.34
CA ALA A 103 8.11 3.67 2.91
C ALA A 103 7.32 2.38 2.60
N MET A 104 7.61 1.30 3.32
CA MET A 104 6.83 0.06 3.24
C MET A 104 5.40 0.24 3.75
N MET A 105 5.20 0.97 4.84
CA MET A 105 3.86 1.32 5.35
C MET A 105 3.07 2.12 4.33
N ALA A 106 3.69 3.12 3.69
CA ALA A 106 3.07 3.90 2.62
C ALA A 106 2.71 3.03 1.39
N LEU A 107 3.60 2.13 0.99
CA LEU A 107 3.39 1.21 -0.13
C LEU A 107 2.20 0.27 0.11
N PHE A 108 2.13 -0.38 1.28
CA PHE A 108 1.03 -1.28 1.59
C PHE A 108 -0.28 -0.54 1.87
N SER A 109 -0.22 0.69 2.40
CA SER A 109 -1.37 1.61 2.45
C SER A 109 -1.95 1.86 1.06
N PHE A 110 -1.10 2.02 0.03
CA PHE A 110 -1.56 2.18 -1.35
C PHE A 110 -2.23 0.92 -1.90
N PHE A 111 -1.74 -0.28 -1.61
CA PHE A 111 -2.47 -1.50 -1.99
C PHE A 111 -3.85 -1.57 -1.31
N GLY A 112 -3.95 -1.15 -0.05
CA GLY A 112 -5.23 -0.98 0.63
C GLY A 112 -6.15 0.02 -0.08
N MET A 113 -5.62 1.18 -0.50
CA MET A 113 -6.35 2.20 -1.27
C MET A 113 -6.90 1.63 -2.59
N LEU A 114 -6.07 0.90 -3.34
CA LEU A 114 -6.52 0.23 -4.57
C LEU A 114 -7.68 -0.72 -4.29
N GLY A 115 -7.60 -1.49 -3.20
CA GLY A 115 -8.69 -2.35 -2.75
C GLY A 115 -10.00 -1.60 -2.56
N PHE A 116 -9.98 -0.47 -1.85
CA PHE A 116 -11.17 0.38 -1.67
C PHE A 116 -11.71 0.97 -2.98
N ILE A 117 -10.82 1.47 -3.85
CA ILE A 117 -11.22 2.01 -5.17
C ILE A 117 -11.90 0.92 -5.99
N TYR A 118 -11.25 -0.24 -6.16
CA TYR A 118 -11.80 -1.33 -6.98
C TYR A 118 -13.04 -1.96 -6.37
N PHE A 119 -13.15 -2.04 -5.05
CA PHE A 119 -14.36 -2.50 -4.38
C PHE A 119 -15.55 -1.58 -4.66
N TYR A 120 -15.36 -0.26 -4.56
CA TYR A 120 -16.40 0.70 -4.93
C TYR A 120 -16.80 0.59 -6.40
N LEU A 121 -15.82 0.48 -7.31
CA LEU A 121 -16.08 0.32 -8.74
C LEU A 121 -16.86 -0.97 -9.04
N PHE A 122 -16.55 -2.06 -8.34
CA PHE A 122 -17.27 -3.33 -8.46
C PHE A 122 -18.74 -3.17 -8.07
N LEU A 123 -19.03 -2.57 -6.91
CA LEU A 123 -20.40 -2.35 -6.43
C LEU A 123 -21.24 -1.41 -7.32
N LYS A 124 -20.61 -0.55 -8.11
CA LYS A 124 -21.28 0.41 -9.01
C LYS A 124 -21.42 -0.09 -10.45
N LYS A 125 -20.80 -1.22 -10.79
CA LYS A 125 -20.89 -1.83 -12.11
C LYS A 125 -22.21 -2.58 -12.30
N GLU A 126 -22.81 -3.04 -11.22
CA GLU A 126 -24.18 -3.57 -11.16
C GLU A 126 -25.22 -2.42 -11.15
#